data_AF-A0A7L6L9I2-F1
#
_entry.id   AF-A0A7L6L9I2-F1
#
_cell.length_a   1.000
_cell.length_b   1.000
_cell.length_c   1.000
_cell.angle_alpha   90.00
_cell.angle_beta   90.00
_cell.angle_gamma   90.00
#
_symmetry.space_group_name_H-M   'P 1'
#
loop_
_entity.id
_entity.type
_entity.pdbx_description
1 polymer ?
#
loop_
_entity_poly.entity_id
_entity_poly.type
_entity_poly.pdbx_seq_one_letter_code
_entity_poly.pdbx_strand_id
1 'polypeptide(L)'
;MSRIVFRIIPLFLLLLLAGGMADAQPSFEQQSANPFDNDNDGLPDLGMAPENHDGEKHFAEIVKDFGETSMTDNGQDTGEQAKAFALGKVRDALSQQVNQHVESWLSPWGNASVDVKVDNEGHFTGSRGSWFVPLLDNERYLTWSQVGLTQQDDGLVSNLGVGQRWKHGSWLMGYNTFYDNLLDENLQRAGFGAEAWGEYLRLSANYYQPFASWREQTASLEQRMARGYDLTARMRMPFYQHINTSVSVEQYFGQSVDLFNSGTGYHNPVALSLGLNYTPVPLVTVTAQHKQGESGERQNNLGLNINYRFGVPLNKQLSAGEVAESQSLRGSRYDNPQRNNLPVIEYHQRKTLTVFLATPPWDLKPGESVPLKLQIHSRYGIRQLIWQGDTQMLSLTSGATANSTDGWTLIMPDWQSGEGASNHWRLSVVVEDNQGQRVSSNEITLTLAEPFDAMAKDELRWEP
;
A
#
# COMPACT_ATOMS: atom_id res chain seq x y z
N MET A 1 7.37 -38.20 -5.92
CA MET A 1 5.89 -38.06 -5.89
C MET A 1 5.50 -37.55 -4.51
N SER A 2 5.16 -36.27 -4.40
CA SER A 2 4.55 -35.70 -3.19
C SER A 2 3.39 -34.82 -3.65
N ARG A 3 2.18 -35.18 -3.25
CA ARG A 3 0.94 -34.49 -3.62
C ARG A 3 0.75 -33.31 -2.67
N ILE A 4 0.89 -32.10 -3.18
CA ILE A 4 0.50 -30.87 -2.49
C ILE A 4 -1.01 -30.71 -2.71
N VAL A 5 -1.78 -30.78 -1.63
CA VAL A 5 -3.24 -30.61 -1.64
C VAL A 5 -3.54 -29.12 -1.48
N PHE A 6 -4.09 -28.50 -2.52
CA PHE A 6 -4.66 -27.15 -2.45
C PHE A 6 -5.95 -27.21 -1.61
N ARG A 7 -5.95 -26.58 -0.43
CA ARG A 7 -7.18 -26.28 0.31
C ARG A 7 -7.75 -24.95 -0.21
N ILE A 8 -8.81 -25.04 -1.02
CA ILE A 8 -9.66 -23.90 -1.36
C ILE A 8 -10.46 -23.56 -0.09
N ILE A 9 -10.10 -22.48 0.58
CA ILE A 9 -10.90 -21.94 1.69
C ILE A 9 -12.11 -21.22 1.07
N PRO A 10 -13.36 -21.63 1.35
CA PRO A 10 -14.53 -20.92 0.86
C PRO A 10 -14.61 -19.55 1.56
N LEU A 11 -14.65 -18.49 0.75
CA LEU A 11 -14.72 -17.07 1.11
C LEU A 11 -15.80 -16.71 2.16
N PHE A 12 -16.80 -17.57 2.35
CA PHE A 12 -17.89 -17.40 3.32
C PHE A 12 -17.47 -17.47 4.79
N LEU A 13 -16.33 -18.10 5.13
CA LEU A 13 -15.97 -18.31 6.54
C LEU A 13 -15.26 -17.11 7.22
N LEU A 14 -14.74 -16.15 6.44
CA LEU A 14 -14.03 -14.97 6.98
C LEU A 14 -14.96 -13.84 7.44
N LEU A 15 -16.27 -13.95 7.22
CA LEU A 15 -17.29 -12.97 7.63
C LEU A 15 -17.77 -13.13 9.08
N LEU A 16 -17.33 -14.17 9.82
CA LEU A 16 -17.80 -14.47 11.17
C LEU A 16 -16.93 -13.89 12.30
N LEU A 17 -15.79 -13.24 12.02
CA LEU A 17 -14.84 -12.78 13.05
C LEU A 17 -14.81 -11.25 13.30
N ALA A 18 -15.77 -10.49 12.75
CA ALA A 18 -15.85 -9.03 12.97
C ALA A 18 -16.91 -8.61 14.02
N GLY A 19 -17.24 -9.49 14.97
CA GLY A 19 -18.11 -9.19 16.11
C GLY A 19 -17.34 -9.20 17.42
N GLY A 20 -16.42 -8.26 17.61
CA GLY A 20 -15.70 -8.04 18.87
C GLY A 20 -16.33 -6.89 19.65
N MET A 21 -16.81 -7.20 20.85
CA MET A 21 -17.45 -6.28 21.80
C MET A 21 -16.61 -5.04 22.09
N ALA A 22 -17.23 -3.86 22.02
CA ALA A 22 -16.74 -2.64 22.66
C ALA A 22 -17.81 -2.15 23.64
N ASP A 23 -17.62 -2.49 24.92
CA ASP A 23 -18.33 -1.85 26.04
C ASP A 23 -17.84 -0.40 26.16
N ALA A 24 -18.77 0.55 26.15
CA ALA A 24 -18.54 1.92 26.58
C ALA A 24 -19.50 2.24 27.74
N GLN A 25 -18.95 2.41 28.94
CA GLN A 25 -19.68 2.88 30.12
C GLN A 25 -20.14 4.35 29.95
N PRO A 26 -21.24 4.76 30.63
CA PRO A 26 -21.77 6.11 30.52
C PRO A 26 -21.15 7.02 31.58
N SER A 27 -20.78 8.23 31.18
CA SER A 27 -20.58 9.33 32.12
C SER A 27 -21.04 10.61 31.46
N PHE A 28 -22.27 11.04 31.73
CA PHE A 28 -22.67 12.45 31.90
C PHE A 28 -24.15 12.52 32.31
N GLU A 29 -24.43 12.14 33.56
CA GLU A 29 -25.56 12.70 34.31
C GLU A 29 -24.99 13.30 35.59
N GLN A 30 -25.01 14.64 35.70
CA GLN A 30 -25.33 15.44 36.90
C GLN A 30 -24.80 16.87 36.78
N GLN A 31 -25.58 17.69 36.10
CA GLN A 31 -25.75 19.12 36.33
C GLN A 31 -26.97 19.49 35.46
N SER A 32 -28.15 19.86 35.94
CA SER A 32 -28.62 20.26 37.27
C SER A 32 -30.14 20.39 37.17
N ALA A 33 -30.84 20.04 38.24
CA ALA A 33 -32.30 20.11 38.37
C ALA A 33 -32.86 21.52 38.13
N ASN A 34 -34.00 21.60 37.41
CA ASN A 34 -34.75 22.82 37.08
C ASN A 34 -35.08 23.69 38.30
N PRO A 35 -34.91 25.02 38.19
CA PRO A 35 -36.03 25.89 38.55
C PRO A 35 -36.11 27.16 37.67
N PHE A 36 -37.35 27.61 37.40
CA PHE A 36 -37.76 28.88 36.78
C PHE A 36 -38.07 28.84 35.25
N ASP A 37 -39.37 28.62 34.99
CA ASP A 37 -40.21 29.13 33.90
C ASP A 37 -39.67 30.37 33.14
N ASN A 38 -39.89 30.50 31.82
CA ASN A 38 -41.21 30.87 31.28
C ASN A 38 -41.23 31.04 29.73
N ASP A 39 -42.38 30.69 29.16
CA ASP A 39 -43.06 31.19 27.96
C ASP A 39 -42.40 31.21 26.55
N ASN A 40 -42.91 30.28 25.73
CA ASN A 40 -43.56 30.55 24.44
C ASN A 40 -42.77 31.38 23.40
N ASP A 41 -41.97 30.71 22.57
CA ASP A 41 -41.80 31.12 21.18
C ASP A 41 -41.48 29.92 20.29
N GLY A 42 -42.24 29.79 19.20
CA GLY A 42 -42.28 28.62 18.35
C GLY A 42 -40.97 28.35 17.62
N LEU A 43 -40.57 27.08 17.63
CA LEU A 43 -39.58 26.52 16.71
C LEU A 43 -40.20 25.30 16.01
N PRO A 44 -39.90 25.11 14.71
CA PRO A 44 -40.70 24.27 13.84
C PRO A 44 -40.60 22.80 14.23
N ASP A 45 -41.77 22.16 14.29
CA ASP A 45 -41.95 20.72 14.37
C ASP A 45 -41.18 20.03 13.23
N LEU A 46 -39.99 19.52 13.54
CA LEU A 46 -39.30 18.55 12.71
C LEU A 46 -39.97 17.20 12.97
N GLY A 47 -41.10 17.00 12.29
CA GLY A 47 -41.82 15.74 12.28
C GLY A 47 -40.86 14.57 12.07
N MET A 48 -40.65 13.81 13.14
CA MET A 48 -39.95 12.54 13.11
C MET A 48 -40.73 11.62 12.19
N ALA A 49 -40.17 11.32 11.02
CA ALA A 49 -40.63 10.19 10.23
C ALA A 49 -40.43 8.91 11.07
N PRO A 50 -41.39 7.98 11.11
CA PRO A 50 -41.27 6.78 11.93
C PRO A 50 -40.04 5.97 11.51
N GLU A 51 -39.16 5.68 12.46
CA GLU A 51 -38.04 4.76 12.29
C GLU A 51 -38.57 3.36 11.98
N ASN A 52 -38.30 2.90 10.75
CA ASN A 52 -38.71 1.59 10.30
C ASN A 52 -37.74 0.51 10.84
N HIS A 53 -38.01 0.06 12.08
CA HIS A 53 -37.24 -0.95 12.81
C HIS A 53 -37.38 -2.38 12.29
N ASP A 54 -38.05 -2.58 11.15
CA ASP A 54 -38.37 -3.91 10.61
C ASP A 54 -37.09 -4.67 10.19
N GLY A 55 -36.08 -3.97 9.67
CA GLY A 55 -34.80 -4.58 9.28
C GLY A 55 -33.98 -5.11 10.47
N GLU A 56 -33.96 -4.36 11.58
CA GLU A 56 -33.20 -4.74 12.79
C GLU A 56 -33.88 -5.88 13.55
N LYS A 57 -35.21 -5.86 13.65
CA LYS A 57 -35.99 -6.98 14.22
C LYS A 57 -35.80 -8.26 13.43
N HIS A 58 -35.76 -8.19 12.10
CA HIS A 58 -35.59 -9.37 11.26
C HIS A 58 -34.13 -9.87 11.20
N PHE A 59 -33.13 -9.00 11.30
CA PHE A 59 -31.74 -9.45 11.50
C PHE A 59 -31.59 -10.17 12.85
N ALA A 60 -32.19 -9.64 13.91
CA ALA A 60 -32.22 -10.30 15.22
C ALA A 60 -32.95 -11.65 15.17
N GLU A 61 -34.01 -11.77 14.36
CA GLU A 61 -34.74 -13.02 14.14
C GLU A 61 -33.89 -14.07 13.38
N ILE A 62 -33.12 -13.65 12.37
CA ILE A 62 -32.20 -14.54 11.63
C ILE A 62 -31.03 -14.98 12.52
N VAL A 63 -30.47 -14.07 13.33
CA VAL A 63 -29.41 -14.40 14.30
C VAL A 63 -29.94 -15.33 15.38
N LYS A 64 -31.18 -15.15 15.81
CA LYS A 64 -31.87 -16.04 16.75
C LYS A 64 -32.14 -17.42 16.13
N ASP A 65 -32.70 -17.50 14.93
CA ASP A 65 -32.91 -18.76 14.19
C ASP A 65 -31.58 -19.51 14.01
N PHE A 66 -30.51 -18.81 13.65
CA PHE A 66 -29.17 -19.38 13.52
C PHE A 66 -28.63 -19.87 14.87
N GLY A 67 -28.79 -19.09 15.94
CA GLY A 67 -28.40 -19.45 17.30
C GLY A 67 -29.14 -20.69 17.81
N GLU A 68 -30.45 -20.78 17.57
CA GLU A 68 -31.28 -21.92 17.95
C GLU A 68 -30.93 -23.17 17.13
N THR A 69 -30.70 -23.03 15.83
CA THR A 69 -30.31 -24.16 14.95
C THR A 69 -28.88 -24.64 15.22
N SER A 70 -27.98 -23.76 15.62
CA SER A 70 -26.59 -24.09 16.01
C SER A 70 -26.51 -24.77 17.38
N MET A 71 -27.55 -24.68 18.21
CA MET A 71 -27.62 -25.36 19.52
C MET A 71 -28.16 -26.80 19.43
N THR A 72 -28.72 -27.21 18.29
CA THR A 72 -29.08 -28.60 18.03
C THR A 72 -27.86 -29.41 17.58
N ASP A 73 -27.28 -30.15 18.53
CA ASP A 73 -26.10 -30.99 18.35
C ASP A 73 -26.37 -32.17 17.40
N ASN A 74 -26.04 -31.99 16.12
CA ASN A 74 -26.16 -33.01 15.07
C ASN A 74 -24.80 -33.41 14.46
N GLY A 75 -23.70 -33.26 15.21
CA GLY A 75 -22.42 -33.93 14.93
C GLY A 75 -21.78 -33.70 13.55
N GLN A 76 -22.16 -32.65 12.80
CA GLN A 76 -21.58 -32.30 11.49
C GLN A 76 -20.79 -31.00 11.53
N ASP A 77 -19.77 -30.91 10.68
CA ASP A 77 -18.86 -29.76 10.55
C ASP A 77 -19.63 -28.46 10.29
N THR A 78 -19.35 -27.44 11.10
CA THR A 78 -19.95 -26.09 11.10
C THR A 78 -20.09 -25.46 9.71
N GLY A 79 -19.19 -25.80 8.78
CA GLY A 79 -19.22 -25.32 7.39
C GLY A 79 -20.31 -25.95 6.51
N GLU A 80 -20.73 -27.18 6.78
CA GLU A 80 -21.83 -27.84 6.03
C GLU A 80 -23.20 -27.37 6.52
N GLN A 81 -23.34 -27.09 7.82
CA GLN A 81 -24.57 -26.54 8.39
C GLN A 81 -24.83 -25.10 7.91
N ALA A 82 -23.80 -24.25 7.83
CA ALA A 82 -23.93 -22.91 7.27
C ALA A 82 -24.36 -22.94 5.80
N LYS A 83 -23.81 -23.87 5.01
CA LYS A 83 -24.23 -24.08 3.61
C LYS A 83 -25.65 -24.59 3.50
N ALA A 84 -26.05 -25.56 4.33
CA ALA A 84 -27.40 -26.11 4.34
C ALA A 84 -28.45 -25.08 4.76
N PHE A 85 -28.13 -24.23 5.75
CA PHE A 85 -29.00 -23.12 6.17
C PHE A 85 -29.13 -22.06 5.08
N ALA A 86 -28.02 -21.63 4.48
CA ALA A 86 -28.03 -20.68 3.37
C ALA A 86 -28.79 -21.24 2.16
N LEU A 87 -28.55 -22.49 1.77
CA LEU A 87 -29.25 -23.17 0.68
C LEU A 87 -30.72 -23.42 1.00
N GLY A 88 -31.07 -23.72 2.26
CA GLY A 88 -32.44 -23.92 2.72
C GLY A 88 -33.26 -22.64 2.61
N LYS A 89 -32.77 -21.51 3.16
CA LYS A 89 -33.42 -20.20 3.04
C LYS A 89 -33.50 -19.73 1.59
N VAL A 90 -32.48 -19.98 0.77
CA VAL A 90 -32.51 -19.68 -0.68
C VAL A 90 -33.54 -20.54 -1.42
N ARG A 91 -33.65 -21.83 -1.09
CA ARG A 91 -34.64 -22.73 -1.71
C ARG A 91 -36.07 -22.37 -1.30
N ASP A 92 -36.27 -22.00 -0.05
CA ASP A 92 -37.58 -21.60 0.46
C ASP A 92 -38.00 -20.22 -0.11
N ALA A 93 -37.04 -19.32 -0.34
CA ALA A 93 -37.27 -18.04 -1.04
C ALA A 93 -37.59 -18.21 -2.54
N LEU A 94 -37.14 -19.30 -3.17
CA LEU A 94 -37.36 -19.59 -4.60
C LEU A 94 -38.67 -20.34 -4.88
N SER A 95 -39.31 -20.94 -3.87
CA SER A 95 -40.38 -21.93 -4.09
C SER A 95 -41.81 -21.36 -4.11
N GLN A 96 -42.03 -20.07 -3.90
CA GLN A 96 -43.35 -19.45 -4.13
C GLN A 96 -43.20 -18.08 -4.78
N GLN A 97 -44.23 -17.71 -5.55
CA GLN A 97 -44.36 -16.56 -6.44
C GLN A 97 -44.21 -15.21 -5.70
N VAL A 98 -42.99 -14.86 -5.30
CA VAL A 98 -42.67 -13.76 -4.38
C VAL A 98 -41.50 -12.94 -4.93
N ASN A 99 -41.72 -12.22 -6.03
CA ASN A 99 -40.69 -11.28 -6.53
C ASN A 99 -40.63 -10.00 -5.68
N GLN A 100 -41.73 -9.56 -5.05
CA GLN A 100 -41.77 -8.26 -4.38
C GLN A 100 -41.20 -8.24 -2.95
N HIS A 101 -41.26 -9.34 -2.19
CA HIS A 101 -40.69 -9.38 -0.82
C HIS A 101 -39.20 -9.72 -0.80
N VAL A 102 -38.71 -10.55 -1.73
CA VAL A 102 -37.28 -10.94 -1.81
C VAL A 102 -36.40 -9.73 -2.17
N GLU A 103 -36.88 -8.84 -3.03
CA GLU A 103 -36.17 -7.62 -3.39
C GLU A 103 -35.96 -6.68 -2.19
N SER A 104 -36.98 -6.53 -1.33
CA SER A 104 -36.90 -5.69 -0.13
C SER A 104 -35.96 -6.25 0.95
N TRP A 105 -35.85 -7.57 1.08
CA TRP A 105 -34.96 -8.23 2.04
C TRP A 105 -33.49 -8.17 1.63
N LEU A 106 -33.23 -8.22 0.32
CA LEU A 106 -31.87 -8.22 -0.22
C LEU A 106 -31.35 -6.80 -0.52
N SER A 107 -32.20 -5.80 -0.70
CA SER A 107 -31.78 -4.42 -1.00
C SER A 107 -30.77 -3.83 -0.01
N PRO A 108 -30.79 -4.13 1.32
CA PRO A 108 -29.78 -3.63 2.25
C PRO A 108 -28.39 -4.23 2.03
N TRP A 109 -28.27 -5.32 1.24
CA TRP A 109 -27.00 -6.00 1.00
C TRP A 109 -26.17 -5.31 -0.09
N GLY A 110 -26.68 -4.24 -0.70
CA GLY A 110 -25.91 -3.36 -1.58
C GLY A 110 -25.46 -4.02 -2.88
N ASN A 111 -24.17 -3.91 -3.20
CA ASN A 111 -23.60 -4.34 -4.47
C ASN A 111 -22.39 -5.25 -4.28
N ALA A 112 -22.36 -6.37 -4.98
CA ALA A 112 -21.18 -7.22 -5.10
C ALA A 112 -20.58 -7.10 -6.51
N SER A 113 -19.26 -7.01 -6.59
CA SER A 113 -18.56 -6.91 -7.86
C SER A 113 -17.40 -7.90 -7.92
N VAL A 114 -17.26 -8.59 -9.05
CA VAL A 114 -16.11 -9.45 -9.35
C VAL A 114 -15.41 -8.92 -10.58
N ASP A 115 -14.10 -8.71 -10.50
CA ASP A 115 -13.26 -8.20 -11.56
C ASP A 115 -12.17 -9.21 -11.88
N VAL A 116 -11.94 -9.47 -13.17
CA VAL A 116 -10.88 -10.35 -13.65
C VAL A 116 -10.11 -9.61 -14.73
N LYS A 117 -8.78 -9.56 -14.60
CA LYS A 117 -7.91 -8.83 -15.52
C LYS A 117 -6.94 -9.75 -16.23
N VAL A 118 -6.64 -9.40 -17.48
CA VAL A 118 -5.74 -10.10 -18.38
C VAL A 118 -4.86 -9.08 -19.10
N ASP A 119 -3.58 -9.40 -19.29
CA ASP A 119 -2.66 -8.60 -20.09
C ASP A 119 -2.83 -8.85 -21.61
N ASN A 120 -1.96 -8.25 -22.43
CA ASN A 120 -1.99 -8.42 -23.89
C ASN A 120 -1.60 -9.84 -24.32
N GLU A 121 -0.81 -10.53 -23.51
CA GLU A 121 -0.29 -11.88 -23.73
C GLU A 121 -1.31 -12.96 -23.35
N GLY A 122 -2.41 -12.58 -22.68
CA GLY A 122 -3.46 -13.50 -22.25
C GLY A 122 -3.23 -14.08 -20.85
N HIS A 123 -2.24 -13.58 -20.10
CA HIS A 123 -2.01 -14.00 -18.72
C HIS A 123 -2.94 -13.26 -17.75
N PHE A 124 -3.46 -13.99 -16.78
CA PHE A 124 -4.28 -13.42 -15.72
C PHE A 124 -3.41 -12.56 -14.82
N THR A 125 -3.65 -11.25 -14.81
CA THR A 125 -2.92 -10.28 -13.97
C THR A 125 -3.56 -10.08 -12.60
N GLY A 126 -4.73 -10.68 -12.38
CA GLY A 126 -5.35 -10.74 -11.06
C GLY A 126 -6.86 -10.91 -11.09
N SER A 127 -7.42 -11.15 -9.92
CA SER A 127 -8.87 -11.20 -9.67
C SER A 127 -9.23 -10.46 -8.41
N ARG A 128 -10.38 -9.79 -8.40
CA ARG A 128 -10.86 -9.01 -7.26
C ARG A 128 -12.32 -9.32 -7.01
N GLY A 129 -12.66 -9.54 -5.75
CA GLY A 129 -14.02 -9.46 -5.25
C GLY A 129 -14.17 -8.23 -4.35
N SER A 130 -15.25 -7.48 -4.50
CA SER A 130 -15.63 -6.46 -3.52
C SER A 130 -17.12 -6.45 -3.24
N TRP A 131 -17.47 -6.10 -2.01
CA TRP A 131 -18.82 -6.00 -1.51
C TRP A 131 -19.02 -4.63 -0.88
N PHE A 132 -19.95 -3.86 -1.45
CA PHE A 132 -20.37 -2.55 -1.03
C PHE A 132 -21.71 -2.67 -0.31
N VAL A 133 -21.79 -2.16 0.92
CA VAL A 133 -22.97 -2.27 1.77
C VAL A 133 -23.43 -0.87 2.18
N PRO A 134 -24.66 -0.44 1.83
CA PRO A 134 -25.26 0.77 2.36
C PRO A 134 -25.59 0.56 3.85
N LEU A 135 -25.03 1.41 4.71
CA LEU A 135 -25.28 1.38 6.16
C LEU A 135 -26.44 2.29 6.54
N LEU A 136 -26.43 3.51 6.01
CA LEU A 136 -27.50 4.50 6.19
C LEU A 136 -27.79 5.10 4.83
N ASP A 137 -29.00 4.91 4.33
CA ASP A 137 -29.39 5.37 3.00
C ASP A 137 -30.68 6.19 3.06
N ASN A 138 -30.58 7.45 2.65
CA ASN A 138 -31.74 8.32 2.46
C ASN A 138 -31.61 9.09 1.13
N GLU A 139 -32.59 9.92 0.77
CA GLU A 139 -32.54 10.64 -0.51
C GLU A 139 -31.37 11.63 -0.64
N ARG A 140 -30.82 12.11 0.48
CA ARG A 140 -29.79 13.16 0.51
C ARG A 140 -28.39 12.67 0.87
N TYR A 141 -28.26 11.60 1.65
CA TYR A 141 -27.03 11.04 2.21
C TYR A 141 -27.02 9.52 2.06
N LEU A 142 -25.83 8.98 1.79
CA LEU A 142 -25.51 7.55 1.78
C LEU A 142 -24.23 7.35 2.58
N THR A 143 -24.33 6.69 3.73
CA THR A 143 -23.18 6.16 4.45
C THR A 143 -23.03 4.69 4.09
N TRP A 144 -21.81 4.27 3.77
CA TRP A 144 -21.56 2.95 3.23
C TRP A 144 -20.24 2.38 3.76
N SER A 145 -20.14 1.05 3.75
CA SER A 145 -18.91 0.31 3.96
C SER A 145 -18.57 -0.55 2.76
N GLN A 146 -17.29 -0.82 2.56
CA GLN A 146 -16.83 -1.71 1.51
C GLN A 146 -15.77 -2.67 2.03
N VAL A 147 -15.91 -3.93 1.68
CA VAL A 147 -14.89 -4.97 1.88
C VAL A 147 -14.43 -5.47 0.52
N GLY A 148 -13.13 -5.70 0.35
CA GLY A 148 -12.57 -6.21 -0.89
C GLY A 148 -11.39 -7.15 -0.65
N LEU A 149 -11.25 -8.12 -1.54
CA LEU A 149 -10.12 -9.03 -1.62
C LEU A 149 -9.64 -9.07 -3.06
N THR A 150 -8.34 -8.88 -3.26
CA THR A 150 -7.70 -8.90 -4.57
C THR A 150 -6.53 -9.87 -4.54
N GLN A 151 -6.55 -10.86 -5.42
CA GLN A 151 -5.44 -11.78 -5.65
C GLN A 151 -4.63 -11.30 -6.86
N GLN A 152 -3.34 -11.14 -6.68
CA GLN A 152 -2.36 -10.84 -7.73
C GLN A 152 -1.13 -11.76 -7.57
N ASP A 153 -0.20 -11.70 -8.52
CA ASP A 153 1.11 -12.37 -8.48
C ASP A 153 1.93 -11.97 -7.24
N ASP A 154 1.87 -10.69 -6.85
CA ASP A 154 2.59 -10.15 -5.67
C ASP A 154 1.93 -10.51 -4.32
N GLY A 155 0.78 -11.18 -4.35
CA GLY A 155 0.11 -11.68 -3.16
C GLY A 155 -1.37 -11.31 -3.03
N LEU A 156 -1.91 -11.60 -1.84
CA LEU A 156 -3.31 -11.33 -1.49
C LEU A 156 -3.45 -9.98 -0.76
N VAL A 157 -4.25 -9.08 -1.34
CA VAL A 157 -4.56 -7.76 -0.79
C VAL A 157 -5.98 -7.74 -0.25
N SER A 158 -6.14 -7.27 0.98
CA SER A 158 -7.45 -6.94 1.56
C SER A 158 -7.66 -5.43 1.62
N ASN A 159 -8.88 -4.99 1.35
CA ASN A 159 -9.30 -3.60 1.43
C ASN A 159 -10.55 -3.51 2.33
N LEU A 160 -10.52 -2.63 3.33
CA LEU A 160 -11.67 -2.30 4.16
C LEU A 160 -11.88 -0.80 4.12
N GLY A 161 -13.09 -0.34 3.86
CA GLY A 161 -13.35 1.09 3.75
C GLY A 161 -14.73 1.49 4.23
N VAL A 162 -14.83 2.77 4.55
CA VAL A 162 -16.07 3.45 4.93
C VAL A 162 -16.10 4.81 4.22
N GLY A 163 -17.28 5.25 3.85
CA GLY A 163 -17.43 6.54 3.21
C GLY A 163 -18.84 7.09 3.34
N GLN A 164 -18.97 8.35 2.96
CA GLN A 164 -20.24 9.04 2.90
C GLN A 164 -20.36 9.78 1.58
N ARG A 165 -21.52 9.69 0.95
CA ARG A 165 -21.92 10.46 -0.22
C ARG A 165 -23.13 11.32 0.12
N TRP A 166 -23.19 12.52 -0.41
CA TRP A 166 -24.34 13.41 -0.26
C TRP A 166 -24.66 14.14 -1.55
N LYS A 167 -25.96 14.37 -1.78
CA LYS A 167 -26.45 15.11 -2.94
C LYS A 167 -26.35 16.61 -2.67
N HIS A 168 -25.72 17.32 -3.59
CA HIS A 168 -25.64 18.78 -3.61
C HIS A 168 -26.03 19.29 -5.01
N GLY A 169 -27.29 19.72 -5.16
CA GLY A 169 -27.84 20.08 -6.46
C GLY A 169 -27.83 18.91 -7.44
N SER A 170 -27.17 19.09 -8.58
CA SER A 170 -26.97 18.06 -9.62
C SER A 170 -25.66 17.27 -9.46
N TRP A 171 -25.02 17.36 -8.30
CA TRP A 171 -23.80 16.65 -7.98
C TRP A 171 -24.00 15.72 -6.79
N LEU A 172 -23.29 14.59 -6.82
CA LEU A 172 -23.09 13.70 -5.68
C LEU A 172 -21.65 13.90 -5.23
N MET A 173 -21.47 14.46 -4.04
CA MET A 173 -20.17 14.65 -3.43
C MET A 173 -19.93 13.54 -2.41
N GLY A 174 -18.67 13.19 -2.16
CA GLY A 174 -18.36 12.17 -1.20
C GLY A 174 -16.93 12.23 -0.67
N TYR A 175 -16.73 11.59 0.46
CA TYR A 175 -15.41 11.27 0.97
C TYR A 175 -15.39 9.82 1.42
N ASN A 176 -14.22 9.21 1.40
CA ASN A 176 -14.02 7.85 1.84
C ASN A 176 -12.65 7.66 2.50
N THR A 177 -12.55 6.63 3.32
CA THR A 177 -11.30 6.20 3.96
C THR A 177 -11.19 4.70 3.85
N PHE A 178 -9.99 4.24 3.53
CA PHE A 178 -9.67 2.84 3.33
C PHE A 178 -8.47 2.43 4.17
N TYR A 179 -8.51 1.20 4.65
CA TYR A 179 -7.39 0.45 5.18
C TYR A 179 -7.09 -0.69 4.21
N ASP A 180 -5.89 -0.67 3.65
CA ASP A 180 -5.38 -1.72 2.77
C ASP A 180 -4.31 -2.51 3.49
N ASN A 181 -4.33 -3.84 3.34
CA ASN A 181 -3.32 -4.73 3.88
C ASN A 181 -2.91 -5.78 2.84
N LEU A 182 -1.63 -5.78 2.48
CA LEU A 182 -0.99 -6.88 1.75
C LEU A 182 -0.69 -7.98 2.76
N LEU A 183 -1.49 -9.03 2.73
CA LEU A 183 -1.58 -10.01 3.82
C LEU A 183 -0.33 -10.87 3.94
N ASP A 184 0.29 -11.23 2.82
CA ASP A 184 1.47 -12.12 2.78
C ASP A 184 2.67 -11.48 3.48
N GLU A 185 2.86 -10.17 3.29
CA GLU A 185 4.00 -9.40 3.83
C GLU A 185 3.61 -8.55 5.06
N ASN A 186 2.33 -8.53 5.42
CA ASN A 186 1.75 -7.68 6.47
C ASN A 186 2.19 -6.21 6.36
N LEU A 187 2.03 -5.66 5.15
CA LEU A 187 2.26 -4.26 4.83
C LEU A 187 0.91 -3.54 4.79
N GLN A 188 0.85 -2.37 5.43
CA GLN A 188 -0.41 -1.67 5.72
C GLN A 188 -0.37 -0.23 5.23
N ARG A 189 -1.51 0.26 4.74
CA ARG A 189 -1.68 1.61 4.19
C ARG A 189 -3.08 2.14 4.45
N ALA A 190 -3.18 3.44 4.68
CA ALA A 190 -4.44 4.16 4.58
C ALA A 190 -4.61 4.83 3.22
N GLY A 191 -5.84 4.81 2.73
CA GLY A 191 -6.30 5.62 1.61
C GLY A 191 -7.32 6.66 2.09
N PHE A 192 -7.22 7.88 1.60
CA PHE A 192 -8.24 8.92 1.77
C PHE A 192 -8.71 9.37 0.40
N GLY A 193 -10.01 9.28 0.15
CA GLY A 193 -10.60 9.61 -1.15
C GLY A 193 -11.64 10.72 -1.05
N ALA A 194 -11.73 11.52 -2.11
CA ALA A 194 -12.78 12.51 -2.33
C ALA A 194 -13.43 12.27 -3.70
N GLU A 195 -14.74 12.44 -3.76
CA GLU A 195 -15.56 12.17 -4.94
C GLU A 195 -16.43 13.39 -5.28
N ALA A 196 -16.50 13.73 -6.57
CA ALA A 196 -17.44 14.72 -7.09
C ALA A 196 -18.03 14.19 -8.40
N TRP A 197 -19.24 13.66 -8.32
CA TRP A 197 -19.90 12.97 -9.42
C TRP A 197 -21.06 13.80 -9.95
N GLY A 198 -20.98 14.16 -11.24
CA GLY A 198 -22.07 14.70 -12.03
C GLY A 198 -22.62 13.66 -13.00
N GLU A 199 -23.66 14.04 -13.74
CA GLU A 199 -24.36 13.13 -14.66
C GLU A 199 -23.46 12.66 -15.83
N TYR A 200 -22.50 13.48 -16.26
CA TYR A 200 -21.60 13.17 -17.39
C TYR A 200 -20.12 13.14 -17.01
N LEU A 201 -19.75 13.69 -15.86
CA LEU A 201 -18.37 13.80 -15.41
C LEU A 201 -18.30 13.33 -13.96
N ARG A 202 -17.47 12.33 -13.69
CA ARG A 202 -17.17 11.88 -12.33
C ARG A 202 -15.70 12.09 -12.03
N LEU A 203 -15.42 12.85 -10.99
CA LEU A 203 -14.08 13.13 -10.51
C LEU A 203 -13.83 12.36 -9.23
N SER A 204 -12.63 11.83 -9.08
CA SER A 204 -12.18 11.14 -7.87
C SER A 204 -10.72 11.46 -7.63
N ALA A 205 -10.38 11.76 -6.39
CA ALA A 205 -9.04 12.07 -5.95
C ALA A 205 -8.72 11.21 -4.74
N ASN A 206 -7.60 10.50 -4.76
CA ASN A 206 -7.23 9.59 -3.69
C ASN A 206 -5.78 9.83 -3.26
N TYR A 207 -5.54 9.78 -1.97
CA TYR A 207 -4.22 9.88 -1.36
C TYR A 207 -3.91 8.62 -0.57
N TYR A 208 -2.70 8.10 -0.72
CA TYR A 208 -2.25 6.85 -0.13
C TYR A 208 -1.05 7.10 0.79
N GLN A 209 -1.22 6.70 2.05
CA GLN A 209 -0.21 6.86 3.09
C GLN A 209 0.16 5.51 3.70
N PRO A 210 1.42 5.05 3.56
CA PRO A 210 1.87 3.83 4.22
C PRO A 210 1.92 4.04 5.74
N PHE A 211 1.51 3.01 6.48
CA PHE A 211 1.65 2.93 7.94
C PHE A 211 2.76 1.98 8.36
N ALA A 212 2.98 0.92 7.58
CA ALA A 212 4.07 0.00 7.83
C ALA A 212 5.42 0.69 7.57
N SER A 213 6.37 0.45 8.47
CA SER A 213 7.78 0.77 8.23
C SER A 213 8.37 -0.22 7.22
N TRP A 214 9.60 0.06 6.78
CA TRP A 214 10.37 -0.87 5.96
C TRP A 214 10.40 -2.27 6.57
N ARG A 215 10.02 -3.27 5.79
CA ARG A 215 10.16 -4.69 6.15
C ARG A 215 11.21 -5.35 5.27
N GLU A 216 11.99 -6.24 5.88
CA GLU A 216 12.96 -7.05 5.14
C GLU A 216 12.22 -8.11 4.30
N GLN A 217 12.35 -8.04 2.97
CA GLN A 217 11.91 -9.10 2.06
C GLN A 217 13.03 -10.12 1.87
N THR A 218 14.27 -9.63 1.72
CA THR A 218 15.49 -10.44 1.69
C THR A 218 16.57 -9.78 2.53
N ALA A 219 17.73 -10.44 2.68
CA ALA A 219 18.81 -9.92 3.49
C ALA A 219 19.45 -8.61 2.95
N SER A 220 19.20 -8.24 1.70
CA SER A 220 19.67 -6.98 1.09
C SER A 220 18.53 -6.05 0.64
N LEU A 221 17.28 -6.51 0.65
CA LEU A 221 16.13 -5.78 0.13
C LEU A 221 15.07 -5.56 1.20
N GLU A 222 14.73 -4.31 1.43
CA GLU A 222 13.56 -3.90 2.19
C GLU A 222 12.45 -3.45 1.24
N GLN A 223 11.22 -3.66 1.67
CA GLN A 223 10.03 -3.21 0.96
C GLN A 223 9.10 -2.45 1.91
N ARG A 224 8.37 -1.50 1.33
CA ARG A 224 7.31 -0.74 1.99
C ARG A 224 6.29 -0.34 0.94
N MET A 225 5.04 -0.10 1.32
CA MET A 225 4.10 0.54 0.42
C MET A 225 4.56 1.97 0.08
N ALA A 226 4.48 2.34 -1.19
CA ALA A 226 4.79 3.66 -1.68
C ALA A 226 3.69 4.65 -1.29
N ARG A 227 4.11 5.86 -0.91
CA ARG A 227 3.19 7.00 -0.74
C ARG A 227 2.84 7.56 -2.10
N GLY A 228 1.59 7.94 -2.34
CA GLY A 228 1.21 8.51 -3.62
C GLY A 228 -0.19 9.08 -3.64
N TYR A 229 -0.60 9.57 -4.80
CA TYR A 229 -1.97 9.97 -5.06
C TYR A 229 -2.39 9.60 -6.48
N ASP A 230 -3.69 9.50 -6.69
CA ASP A 230 -4.29 9.41 -8.01
C ASP A 230 -5.42 10.42 -8.17
N LEU A 231 -5.59 10.88 -9.40
CA LEU A 231 -6.66 11.74 -9.85
C LEU A 231 -7.32 11.07 -11.05
N THR A 232 -8.61 10.77 -10.94
CA THR A 232 -9.37 10.09 -11.98
C THR A 232 -10.55 10.93 -12.43
N ALA A 233 -10.67 11.13 -13.74
CA ALA A 233 -11.84 11.72 -14.39
C ALA A 233 -12.49 10.67 -15.30
N ARG A 234 -13.75 10.32 -15.02
CA ARG A 234 -14.58 9.47 -15.87
C ARG A 234 -15.61 10.32 -16.58
N MET A 235 -15.67 10.18 -17.90
CA MET A 235 -16.59 10.89 -18.77
C MET A 235 -17.58 9.91 -19.40
N ARG A 236 -18.86 10.27 -19.37
CA ARG A 236 -19.92 9.54 -20.04
C ARG A 236 -20.37 10.31 -21.27
N MET A 237 -20.49 9.63 -22.41
CA MET A 237 -21.00 10.23 -23.63
C MET A 237 -22.54 10.26 -23.59
N PRO A 238 -23.20 11.44 -23.73
CA PRO A 238 -24.66 11.53 -23.68
C PRO A 238 -25.38 10.67 -24.73
N PHE A 239 -24.76 10.47 -25.89
CA PHE A 239 -25.31 9.75 -27.04
C PHE A 239 -24.89 8.27 -27.11
N TYR A 240 -23.88 7.85 -26.34
CA TYR A 240 -23.45 6.44 -26.23
C TYR A 240 -23.44 6.02 -24.75
N GLN A 241 -24.60 5.64 -24.24
CA GLN A 241 -24.82 5.29 -22.82
C GLN A 241 -24.12 3.99 -22.38
N HIS A 242 -23.72 3.15 -23.33
CA HIS A 242 -22.99 1.92 -23.06
C HIS A 242 -21.48 2.13 -22.94
N ILE A 243 -20.95 3.31 -23.27
CA ILE A 243 -19.52 3.58 -23.34
C ILE A 243 -19.14 4.70 -22.37
N ASN A 244 -18.19 4.40 -21.48
CA ASN A 244 -17.57 5.37 -20.60
C ASN A 244 -16.08 5.43 -20.89
N THR A 245 -15.52 6.65 -20.88
CA THR A 245 -14.07 6.87 -20.98
C THR A 245 -13.54 7.34 -19.65
N SER A 246 -12.29 7.01 -19.34
CA SER A 246 -11.63 7.50 -18.14
C SER A 246 -10.21 7.92 -18.41
N VAL A 247 -9.77 8.96 -17.71
CA VAL A 247 -8.40 9.42 -17.69
C VAL A 247 -7.98 9.46 -16.23
N SER A 248 -6.86 8.81 -15.89
CA SER A 248 -6.31 8.86 -14.54
C SER A 248 -4.83 9.22 -14.57
N VAL A 249 -4.42 10.10 -13.67
CA VAL A 249 -3.00 10.40 -13.43
C VAL A 249 -2.66 9.93 -12.03
N GLU A 250 -1.58 9.17 -11.89
CA GLU A 250 -1.08 8.73 -10.60
C GLU A 250 0.40 9.09 -10.46
N GLN A 251 0.77 9.49 -9.24
CA GLN A 251 2.15 9.81 -8.88
C GLN A 251 2.47 9.20 -7.52
N TYR A 252 3.60 8.52 -7.45
CA TYR A 252 4.11 7.93 -6.23
C TYR A 252 5.49 8.50 -5.90
N PHE A 253 5.83 8.48 -4.61
CA PHE A 253 7.03 9.08 -4.08
C PHE A 253 7.93 8.02 -3.45
N GLY A 254 9.20 8.03 -3.83
CA GLY A 254 10.20 7.08 -3.36
C GLY A 254 11.42 7.00 -4.28
N GLN A 255 12.48 6.33 -3.80
CA GLN A 255 13.72 6.19 -4.57
C GLN A 255 13.62 5.08 -5.64
N SER A 256 12.93 3.99 -5.32
CA SER A 256 12.75 2.85 -6.22
C SER A 256 11.32 2.32 -6.06
N VAL A 257 10.37 2.93 -6.78
CA VAL A 257 8.95 2.61 -6.73
C VAL A 257 8.55 1.81 -7.96
N ASP A 258 7.97 0.64 -7.75
CA ASP A 258 7.49 -0.22 -8.84
C ASP A 258 6.03 0.10 -9.16
N LEU A 259 5.82 1.10 -10.03
CA LEU A 259 4.48 1.55 -10.43
C LEU A 259 3.78 0.60 -11.41
N PHE A 260 4.53 -0.27 -12.09
CA PHE A 260 4.02 -1.14 -13.16
C PHE A 260 3.91 -2.61 -12.72
N ASN A 261 4.33 -2.94 -11.49
CA ASN A 261 4.49 -4.31 -11.00
C ASN A 261 5.37 -5.13 -11.94
N SER A 262 6.42 -4.49 -12.49
CA SER A 262 7.37 -5.08 -13.43
C SER A 262 8.63 -5.60 -12.73
N GLY A 263 8.75 -5.39 -11.41
CA GLY A 263 9.95 -5.63 -10.63
C GLY A 263 11.01 -4.54 -10.79
N THR A 264 10.75 -3.49 -11.57
CA THR A 264 11.67 -2.38 -11.82
C THR A 264 11.20 -1.12 -11.09
N GLY A 265 11.98 -0.70 -10.09
CA GLY A 265 11.63 0.48 -9.30
C GLY A 265 12.22 1.77 -9.87
N TYR A 266 11.39 2.80 -9.99
CA TYR A 266 11.71 4.11 -10.55
C TYR A 266 11.70 5.21 -9.48
N HIS A 267 12.44 6.30 -9.69
CA HIS A 267 12.45 7.45 -8.79
C HIS A 267 11.21 8.33 -9.03
N ASN A 268 10.37 8.52 -8.01
CA ASN A 268 9.15 9.33 -8.04
C ASN A 268 8.30 9.19 -9.33
N PRO A 269 7.88 7.97 -9.71
CA PRO A 269 7.27 7.73 -11.01
C PRO A 269 5.88 8.35 -11.13
N VAL A 270 5.58 8.79 -12.35
CA VAL A 270 4.28 9.27 -12.78
C VAL A 270 3.75 8.39 -13.90
N ALA A 271 2.46 8.06 -13.86
CA ALA A 271 1.78 7.37 -14.95
C ALA A 271 0.45 8.03 -15.32
N LEU A 272 0.16 8.01 -16.61
CA LEU A 272 -1.11 8.36 -17.20
C LEU A 272 -1.80 7.08 -17.65
N SER A 273 -3.06 6.87 -17.25
CA SER A 273 -3.90 5.82 -17.80
C SER A 273 -5.09 6.37 -18.55
N LEU A 274 -5.37 5.75 -19.69
CA LEU A 274 -6.56 5.95 -20.51
C LEU A 274 -7.39 4.67 -20.45
N GLY A 275 -8.67 4.79 -20.11
CA GLY A 275 -9.58 3.68 -19.98
C GLY A 275 -10.82 3.82 -20.86
N LEU A 276 -11.31 2.70 -21.36
CA LEU A 276 -12.55 2.55 -22.10
C LEU A 276 -13.38 1.42 -21.48
N ASN A 277 -14.60 1.73 -21.09
CA ASN A 277 -15.50 0.78 -20.45
C ASN A 277 -16.75 0.62 -21.32
N TYR A 278 -17.06 -0.62 -21.72
CA TYR A 278 -18.25 -0.99 -22.46
C TYR A 278 -19.19 -1.82 -21.57
N THR A 279 -20.40 -1.32 -21.33
CA THR A 279 -21.42 -1.94 -20.47
C THR A 279 -22.63 -2.33 -21.31
N PRO A 280 -22.67 -3.54 -21.89
CA PRO A 280 -23.83 -3.98 -22.67
C PRO A 280 -25.10 -4.10 -21.83
N VAL A 281 -24.96 -4.52 -20.58
CA VAL A 281 -26.05 -4.66 -19.58
C VAL A 281 -25.51 -4.24 -18.22
N PRO A 282 -26.35 -3.78 -17.26
CA PRO A 282 -25.87 -3.33 -15.95
C PRO A 282 -25.00 -4.35 -15.20
N LEU A 283 -25.26 -5.64 -15.39
CA LEU A 283 -24.51 -6.73 -14.75
C LEU A 283 -23.07 -6.87 -15.24
N VAL A 284 -22.76 -6.46 -16.47
CA VAL A 284 -21.48 -6.80 -17.13
C VAL A 284 -20.81 -5.57 -17.71
N THR A 285 -19.54 -5.38 -17.39
CA THR A 285 -18.70 -4.32 -17.97
C THR A 285 -17.40 -4.91 -18.48
N VAL A 286 -17.08 -4.64 -19.74
CA VAL A 286 -15.78 -4.91 -20.34
C VAL A 286 -14.94 -3.65 -20.25
N THR A 287 -13.71 -3.77 -19.79
CA THR A 287 -12.78 -2.64 -19.62
C THR A 287 -11.53 -2.86 -20.44
N ALA A 288 -11.04 -1.80 -21.05
CA ALA A 288 -9.76 -1.75 -21.72
C ALA A 288 -8.99 -0.55 -21.18
N GLN A 289 -7.77 -0.76 -20.71
CA GLN A 289 -6.94 0.28 -20.11
C GLN A 289 -5.56 0.28 -20.74
N HIS A 290 -5.09 1.45 -21.12
CA HIS A 290 -3.71 1.71 -21.53
C HIS A 290 -3.06 2.63 -20.49
N LYS A 291 -2.02 2.15 -19.82
CA LYS A 291 -1.23 2.90 -18.84
C LYS A 291 0.17 3.15 -19.39
N GLN A 292 0.65 4.38 -19.29
CA GLN A 292 1.98 4.78 -19.75
C GLN A 292 2.69 5.64 -18.71
N GLY A 293 3.96 5.32 -18.47
CA GLY A 293 4.83 6.00 -17.52
C GLY A 293 5.79 6.97 -18.19
N GLU A 294 6.37 7.88 -17.41
CA GLU A 294 7.39 8.83 -17.88
C GLU A 294 8.66 8.13 -18.39
N SER A 295 9.04 7.00 -17.78
CA SER A 295 10.21 6.18 -18.16
C SER A 295 10.04 5.41 -19.47
N GLY A 296 8.88 5.50 -20.14
CA GLY A 296 8.56 4.78 -21.36
C GLY A 296 7.90 3.42 -21.15
N GLU A 297 7.76 2.98 -19.89
CA GLU A 297 7.01 1.77 -19.52
C GLU A 297 5.54 1.88 -19.91
N ARG A 298 4.97 0.75 -20.36
CA ARG A 298 3.59 0.68 -20.84
C ARG A 298 2.94 -0.62 -20.38
N GLN A 299 1.67 -0.52 -20.00
CA GLN A 299 0.87 -1.66 -19.61
C GLN A 299 -0.52 -1.55 -20.25
N ASN A 300 -0.98 -2.65 -20.84
CA ASN A 300 -2.32 -2.76 -21.40
C ASN A 300 -3.05 -3.85 -20.64
N ASN A 301 -4.24 -3.52 -20.15
CA ASN A 301 -5.07 -4.46 -19.41
C ASN A 301 -6.45 -4.53 -20.03
N LEU A 302 -6.93 -5.75 -20.25
CA LEU A 302 -8.32 -6.05 -20.55
C LEU A 302 -8.97 -6.66 -19.31
N GLY A 303 -10.10 -6.12 -18.90
CA GLY A 303 -10.81 -6.57 -17.70
C GLY A 303 -12.26 -6.92 -17.99
N LEU A 304 -12.76 -7.96 -17.33
CA LEU A 304 -14.17 -8.31 -17.27
C LEU A 304 -14.68 -8.10 -15.85
N ASN A 305 -15.72 -7.30 -15.73
CA ASN A 305 -16.32 -6.94 -14.45
C ASN A 305 -17.79 -7.37 -14.40
N ILE A 306 -18.17 -8.09 -13.35
CA ILE A 306 -19.54 -8.53 -13.07
C ILE A 306 -20.04 -7.77 -11.84
N ASN A 307 -21.06 -6.92 -12.01
CA ASN A 307 -21.65 -6.09 -10.97
C ASN A 307 -23.07 -6.56 -10.62
N TYR A 308 -23.20 -7.29 -9.52
CA TYR A 308 -24.50 -7.74 -9.04
C TYR A 308 -25.06 -6.78 -8.00
N ARG A 309 -26.28 -6.28 -8.25
CA ARG A 309 -27.00 -5.39 -7.34
C ARG A 309 -28.08 -6.17 -6.59
N PHE A 310 -27.95 -6.28 -5.28
CA PHE A 310 -28.96 -6.96 -4.46
C PHE A 310 -30.25 -6.12 -4.43
N GLY A 311 -31.39 -6.80 -4.41
CA GLY A 311 -32.70 -6.13 -4.44
C GLY A 311 -33.17 -5.61 -5.80
N VAL A 312 -32.36 -5.73 -6.86
CA VAL A 312 -32.77 -5.42 -8.24
C VAL A 312 -33.06 -6.73 -8.98
N PRO A 313 -34.22 -6.92 -9.62
CA PRO A 313 -34.52 -8.17 -10.30
C PRO A 313 -33.54 -8.42 -11.46
N LEU A 314 -33.14 -9.70 -11.61
CA LEU A 314 -32.08 -10.11 -12.54
C LEU A 314 -32.39 -9.72 -14.00
N ASN A 315 -33.67 -9.74 -14.40
CA ASN A 315 -34.08 -9.33 -15.74
C ASN A 315 -33.74 -7.88 -16.06
N LYS A 316 -33.81 -6.97 -15.08
CA LYS A 316 -33.38 -5.57 -15.24
C LYS A 316 -31.87 -5.47 -15.34
N GLN A 317 -31.15 -6.24 -14.54
CA GLN A 317 -29.68 -6.25 -14.57
C GLN A 317 -29.11 -6.86 -15.86
N LEU A 318 -29.89 -7.69 -16.56
CA LEU A 318 -29.57 -8.26 -17.87
C LEU A 318 -30.21 -7.49 -19.05
N SER A 319 -30.91 -6.38 -18.78
CA SER A 319 -31.56 -5.58 -19.82
C SER A 319 -30.67 -4.45 -20.29
N ALA A 320 -30.42 -4.38 -21.60
CA ALA A 320 -29.67 -3.28 -22.20
C ALA A 320 -30.35 -1.91 -22.01
N GLY A 321 -31.70 -1.88 -21.93
CA GLY A 321 -32.46 -0.65 -21.71
C GLY A 321 -32.27 -0.03 -20.32
N GLU A 322 -31.78 -0.81 -19.35
CA GLU A 322 -31.56 -0.36 -17.97
C GLU A 322 -30.16 0.24 -17.76
N VAL A 323 -29.28 0.18 -18.77
CA VAL A 323 -27.92 0.72 -18.66
C VAL A 323 -27.94 2.21 -18.36
N ALA A 324 -28.79 2.98 -19.06
CA ALA A 324 -28.92 4.42 -18.87
C ALA A 324 -29.24 4.80 -17.43
N GLU A 325 -30.24 4.13 -16.84
CA GLU A 325 -30.70 4.38 -15.48
C GLU A 325 -29.68 3.89 -14.45
N SER A 326 -29.06 2.72 -14.68
CA SER A 326 -28.04 2.18 -13.78
C SER A 326 -26.82 3.09 -13.64
N GLN A 327 -26.52 3.87 -14.69
CA GLN A 327 -25.40 4.81 -14.75
C GLN A 327 -25.78 6.26 -14.40
N SER A 328 -27.07 6.56 -14.20
CA SER A 328 -27.53 7.88 -13.72
C SER A 328 -26.93 8.18 -12.35
N LEU A 329 -26.92 9.45 -11.92
CA LEU A 329 -26.46 9.78 -10.56
C LEU A 329 -27.23 9.02 -9.46
N ARG A 330 -28.52 8.78 -9.67
CA ARG A 330 -29.35 8.02 -8.73
C ARG A 330 -28.99 6.54 -8.75
N GLY A 331 -28.84 5.95 -9.94
CA GLY A 331 -28.52 4.53 -10.09
C GLY A 331 -27.09 4.17 -9.70
N SER A 332 -26.17 5.12 -9.82
CA SER A 332 -24.74 4.91 -9.57
C SER A 332 -24.29 5.27 -8.16
N ARG A 333 -25.15 5.83 -7.30
CA ARG A 333 -24.77 6.20 -5.92
C ARG A 333 -24.22 5.03 -5.09
N TYR A 334 -24.49 3.79 -5.48
CA TYR A 334 -24.00 2.55 -4.86
C TYR A 334 -22.79 1.93 -5.60
N ASP A 335 -22.28 2.58 -6.64
CA ASP A 335 -21.10 2.11 -7.37
C ASP A 335 -19.87 2.17 -6.45
N ASN A 336 -18.92 1.25 -6.65
CA ASN A 336 -17.66 1.28 -5.92
C ASN A 336 -16.90 2.61 -6.17
N PRO A 337 -16.23 3.15 -5.13
CA PRO A 337 -15.36 4.31 -5.26
C PRO A 337 -14.23 4.05 -6.27
N GLN A 338 -13.87 5.11 -6.99
CA GLN A 338 -12.80 5.05 -7.99
C GLN A 338 -11.46 5.33 -7.33
N ARG A 339 -10.65 4.29 -7.17
CA ARG A 339 -9.35 4.32 -6.49
C ARG A 339 -8.45 3.18 -6.97
N ASN A 340 -7.15 3.32 -6.79
CA ASN A 340 -6.20 2.21 -6.87
C ASN A 340 -6.25 1.37 -5.57
N ASN A 341 -6.79 0.18 -5.70
CA ASN A 341 -6.93 -0.75 -4.58
C ASN A 341 -5.71 -1.66 -4.39
N LEU A 342 -4.85 -1.71 -5.40
CA LEU A 342 -3.59 -2.42 -5.34
C LEU A 342 -2.54 -1.47 -4.75
N PRO A 343 -1.82 -1.89 -3.71
CA PRO A 343 -0.74 -1.10 -3.16
C PRO A 343 0.43 -1.10 -4.15
N VAL A 344 0.99 0.08 -4.38
CA VAL A 344 2.26 0.22 -5.10
C VAL A 344 3.39 0.04 -4.09
N ILE A 345 4.43 -0.71 -4.44
CA ILE A 345 5.55 -1.02 -3.55
C ILE A 345 6.75 -0.13 -3.87
N GLU A 346 7.41 0.33 -2.82
CA GLU A 346 8.72 0.96 -2.83
C GLU A 346 9.75 -0.04 -2.28
N TYR A 347 10.85 -0.18 -3.00
CA TYR A 347 11.99 -1.01 -2.62
C TYR A 347 13.14 -0.14 -2.11
N HIS A 348 13.86 -0.66 -1.13
CA HIS A 348 15.07 -0.05 -0.60
C HIS A 348 16.17 -1.10 -0.46
N GLN A 349 17.25 -0.90 -1.21
CA GLN A 349 18.41 -1.75 -1.10
C GLN A 349 19.25 -1.34 0.11
N ARG A 350 19.34 -2.23 1.10
CA ARG A 350 20.20 -2.00 2.26
C ARG A 350 21.65 -2.14 1.87
N LYS A 351 22.48 -1.25 2.41
CA LYS A 351 23.94 -1.41 2.34
C LYS A 351 24.33 -2.59 3.24
N THR A 352 24.70 -3.71 2.64
CA THR A 352 25.13 -4.93 3.32
C THR A 352 26.59 -4.88 3.77
N LEU A 353 27.38 -3.99 3.16
CA LEU A 353 28.78 -3.73 3.48
C LEU A 353 29.06 -2.23 3.38
N THR A 354 29.63 -1.64 4.42
CA THR A 354 30.18 -0.27 4.43
C THR A 354 31.50 -0.24 5.17
N VAL A 355 32.43 0.58 4.70
CA VAL A 355 33.75 0.77 5.33
C VAL A 355 34.10 2.25 5.35
N PHE A 356 34.61 2.71 6.49
CA PHE A 356 35.17 4.04 6.67
C PHE A 356 36.53 3.93 7.36
N LEU A 357 37.52 4.65 6.86
CA LEU A 357 38.86 4.74 7.42
C LEU A 357 39.00 6.08 8.14
N ALA A 358 39.19 6.04 9.45
CA ALA A 358 39.34 7.25 10.25
C ALA A 358 40.67 7.95 9.93
N THR A 359 40.61 9.25 9.64
CA THR A 359 41.80 10.08 9.42
C THR A 359 42.55 10.28 10.74
N PRO A 360 43.86 9.94 10.80
CA PRO A 360 44.70 10.20 11.97
C PRO A 360 44.91 11.70 12.23
N PRO A 361 45.47 12.08 13.40
CA PRO A 361 45.81 13.47 13.73
C PRO A 361 46.77 14.11 12.71
N TRP A 362 46.76 15.43 12.60
CA TRP A 362 47.49 16.19 11.56
C TRP A 362 48.97 16.47 11.87
N ASP A 363 49.48 16.12 13.05
CA ASP A 363 50.86 16.36 13.48
C ASP A 363 51.64 15.03 13.57
N LEU A 364 51.83 14.38 12.42
CA LEU A 364 52.53 13.09 12.34
C LEU A 364 54.03 13.29 12.26
N LYS A 365 54.78 12.56 13.11
CA LYS A 365 56.24 12.65 13.16
C LYS A 365 56.92 11.53 12.38
N PRO A 366 58.14 11.76 11.86
CA PRO A 366 58.95 10.70 11.27
C PRO A 366 59.13 9.53 12.24
N GLY A 367 58.94 8.30 11.76
CA GLY A 367 59.05 7.07 12.57
C GLY A 367 57.90 6.82 13.55
N GLU A 368 56.89 7.69 13.62
CA GLU A 368 55.73 7.50 14.49
C GLU A 368 54.87 6.31 14.03
N SER A 369 54.42 5.50 15.00
CA SER A 369 53.47 4.42 14.74
C SER A 369 52.03 4.92 14.95
N VAL A 370 51.30 5.02 13.86
CA VAL A 370 49.95 5.55 13.79
C VAL A 370 48.94 4.40 13.76
N PRO A 371 48.01 4.31 14.74
CA PRO A 371 46.94 3.33 14.68
C PRO A 371 45.89 3.70 13.63
N LEU A 372 45.59 2.78 12.72
CA LEU A 372 44.55 2.91 11.71
C LEU A 372 43.25 2.29 12.25
N LYS A 373 42.19 3.10 12.32
CA LYS A 373 40.88 2.65 12.79
C LYS A 373 39.90 2.51 11.63
N LEU A 374 39.43 1.29 11.42
CA LEU A 374 38.43 0.96 10.44
C LEU A 374 37.06 0.85 11.09
N GLN A 375 36.08 1.55 10.55
CA GLN A 375 34.68 1.40 10.92
C GLN A 375 33.99 0.61 9.81
N ILE A 376 33.83 -0.69 10.02
CA ILE A 376 33.22 -1.60 9.05
C ILE A 376 31.88 -2.09 9.58
N HIS A 377 30.84 -1.96 8.77
CA HIS A 377 29.55 -2.61 8.98
C HIS A 377 29.37 -3.65 7.88
N SER A 378 29.33 -4.93 8.25
CA SER A 378 29.12 -6.06 7.33
C SER A 378 28.07 -7.01 7.88
N ARG A 379 27.05 -7.34 7.07
CA ARG A 379 26.02 -8.34 7.44
C ARG A 379 26.51 -9.78 7.28
N TYR A 380 27.43 -10.03 6.34
CA TYR A 380 27.88 -11.39 5.97
C TYR A 380 29.26 -11.76 6.50
N GLY A 381 29.84 -10.93 7.37
CA GLY A 381 31.21 -11.07 7.83
C GLY A 381 32.24 -10.70 6.76
N ILE A 382 33.49 -10.53 7.18
CA ILE A 382 34.56 -10.03 6.32
C ILE A 382 35.44 -11.20 5.89
N ARG A 383 35.70 -11.28 4.59
CA ARG A 383 36.57 -12.29 3.99
C ARG A 383 38.01 -11.83 3.92
N GLN A 384 38.25 -10.59 3.46
CA GLN A 384 39.58 -10.02 3.31
C GLN A 384 39.57 -8.49 3.30
N LEU A 385 40.72 -7.91 3.68
CA LEU A 385 41.02 -6.48 3.56
C LEU A 385 42.20 -6.28 2.60
N ILE A 386 42.06 -5.34 1.67
CA ILE A 386 43.07 -5.02 0.66
C ILE A 386 43.39 -3.53 0.76
N TRP A 387 44.58 -3.20 1.28
CA TRP A 387 45.04 -1.81 1.36
C TRP A 387 45.47 -1.29 -0.02
N GLN A 388 45.15 -0.02 -0.30
CA GLN A 388 45.43 0.66 -1.57
C GLN A 388 46.04 2.05 -1.31
N GLY A 389 46.77 2.56 -2.31
CA GLY A 389 47.51 3.82 -2.22
C GLY A 389 49.00 3.59 -2.04
N ASP A 390 49.67 4.42 -1.22
CA ASP A 390 51.12 4.42 -1.06
C ASP A 390 51.63 3.36 -0.05
N THR A 391 51.01 2.18 -0.08
CA THR A 391 51.21 1.10 0.91
C THR A 391 52.63 0.50 0.92
N GLN A 392 53.45 0.78 -0.09
CA GLN A 392 54.84 0.33 -0.13
C GLN A 392 55.79 1.25 0.65
N MET A 393 55.53 2.56 0.60
CA MET A 393 56.28 3.57 1.37
C MET A 393 55.84 3.58 2.83
N LEU A 394 54.55 3.33 3.02
CA LEU A 394 53.87 3.25 4.29
C LEU A 394 54.02 1.84 4.86
N SER A 395 54.90 1.64 5.85
CA SER A 395 55.17 0.33 6.47
C SER A 395 53.96 -0.15 7.30
N LEU A 396 52.98 -0.74 6.62
CA LEU A 396 51.75 -1.28 7.20
C LEU A 396 52.01 -2.57 7.97
N THR A 397 51.53 -2.60 9.21
CA THR A 397 51.55 -3.79 10.06
C THR A 397 50.10 -4.20 10.34
N SER A 398 49.79 -5.46 10.07
CA SER A 398 48.48 -6.03 10.36
C SER A 398 48.29 -6.28 11.86
N GLY A 399 47.02 -6.33 12.29
CA GLY A 399 46.66 -6.75 13.65
C GLY A 399 46.87 -8.26 13.87
N ALA A 400 46.06 -8.87 14.73
CA ALA A 400 46.20 -10.28 15.09
C ALA A 400 46.19 -11.24 13.88
N THR A 401 45.49 -10.87 12.81
CA THR A 401 45.51 -11.56 11.51
C THR A 401 45.40 -10.54 10.37
N ALA A 402 45.83 -10.92 9.17
CA ALA A 402 45.74 -10.06 7.97
C ALA A 402 44.29 -9.69 7.58
N ASN A 403 43.29 -10.39 8.12
CA ASN A 403 41.86 -10.11 7.88
C ASN A 403 41.19 -9.44 9.09
N SER A 404 41.96 -9.10 10.14
CA SER A 404 41.41 -8.43 11.31
C SER A 404 40.96 -7.02 10.95
N THR A 405 39.80 -6.62 11.47
CA THR A 405 39.27 -5.25 11.32
C THR A 405 39.96 -4.24 12.22
N ASP A 406 40.68 -4.74 13.24
CA ASP A 406 41.25 -3.93 14.32
C ASP A 406 42.75 -4.19 14.46
N GLY A 407 43.45 -3.21 15.02
CA GLY A 407 44.88 -3.33 15.35
C GLY A 407 45.83 -3.11 14.17
N TRP A 408 45.35 -2.55 13.06
CA TRP A 408 46.25 -2.08 12.00
C TRP A 408 47.03 -0.87 12.46
N THR A 409 48.33 -0.88 12.21
CA THR A 409 49.22 0.25 12.49
C THR A 409 50.09 0.54 11.29
N LEU A 410 50.50 1.79 11.16
CA LEU A 410 51.37 2.27 10.11
C LEU A 410 52.55 3.00 10.74
N ILE A 411 53.77 2.76 10.24
CA ILE A 411 54.95 3.53 10.63
C ILE A 411 55.20 4.61 9.56
N MET A 412 55.28 5.87 10.00
CA MET A 412 55.59 7.00 9.12
C MET A 412 57.04 6.95 8.64
N PRO A 413 57.30 7.16 7.33
CA PRO A 413 58.65 7.18 6.79
C PRO A 413 59.44 8.41 7.26
N ASP A 414 60.76 8.37 7.07
CA ASP A 414 61.63 9.49 7.38
C ASP A 414 61.34 10.71 6.47
N TRP A 415 61.55 11.91 7.02
CA TRP A 415 61.38 13.16 6.27
C TRP A 415 62.37 13.27 5.11
N GLN A 416 61.87 13.65 3.93
CA GLN A 416 62.69 13.86 2.73
C GLN A 416 62.79 15.36 2.40
N SER A 417 64.02 15.89 2.36
CA SER A 417 64.30 17.32 2.11
C SER A 417 64.75 17.65 0.67
N GLY A 418 64.32 16.85 -0.32
CA GLY A 418 64.71 17.03 -1.73
C GLY A 418 63.70 17.86 -2.53
N GLU A 419 64.17 18.55 -3.57
CA GLU A 419 63.30 19.26 -4.54
C GLU A 419 62.42 18.22 -5.28
N GLY A 420 61.14 18.13 -4.89
CA GLY A 420 60.19 17.10 -5.35
C GLY A 420 59.72 16.11 -4.28
N ALA A 421 60.16 16.22 -3.03
CA ALA A 421 59.64 15.42 -1.92
C ALA A 421 58.20 15.85 -1.57
N SER A 422 57.24 14.94 -1.71
CA SER A 422 55.83 15.25 -1.42
C SER A 422 55.48 15.21 0.06
N ASN A 423 56.13 14.35 0.85
CA ASN A 423 55.82 14.08 2.28
C ASN A 423 54.31 13.91 2.58
N HIS A 424 53.56 13.48 1.55
CA HIS A 424 52.13 13.26 1.56
C HIS A 424 51.87 11.87 0.98
N TRP A 425 51.12 11.05 1.70
CA TRP A 425 50.78 9.71 1.26
C TRP A 425 49.27 9.49 1.33
N ARG A 426 48.74 8.81 0.32
CA ARG A 426 47.32 8.47 0.24
C ARG A 426 47.11 7.02 0.62
N LEU A 427 46.07 6.79 1.41
CA LEU A 427 45.73 5.46 1.87
C LEU A 427 44.22 5.25 1.83
N SER A 428 43.81 4.09 1.33
CA SER A 428 42.44 3.59 1.42
C SER A 428 42.44 2.07 1.61
N VAL A 429 41.29 1.51 1.95
CA VAL A 429 41.14 0.06 2.08
C VAL A 429 39.89 -0.43 1.33
N VAL A 430 40.04 -1.56 0.64
CA VAL A 430 38.94 -2.30 0.03
C VAL A 430 38.63 -3.50 0.93
N VAL A 431 37.37 -3.60 1.34
CA VAL A 431 36.86 -4.72 2.13
C VAL A 431 36.05 -5.63 1.21
N GLU A 432 36.32 -6.94 1.26
CA GLU A 432 35.50 -7.97 0.63
C GLU A 432 34.76 -8.77 1.70
N ASP A 433 33.45 -8.96 1.54
CA ASP A 433 32.65 -9.82 2.40
C ASP A 433 32.64 -11.29 1.92
N ASN A 434 32.00 -12.18 2.69
CA ASN A 434 31.89 -13.59 2.34
C ASN A 434 30.97 -13.87 1.13
N GLN A 435 30.21 -12.88 0.65
CA GLN A 435 29.40 -12.97 -0.58
C GLN A 435 30.17 -12.46 -1.81
N GLY A 436 31.42 -11.99 -1.63
CA GLY A 436 32.26 -11.45 -2.69
C GLY A 436 31.97 -9.99 -3.04
N GLN A 437 31.13 -9.30 -2.26
CA GLN A 437 30.91 -7.86 -2.41
C GLN A 437 32.16 -7.10 -1.98
N ARG A 438 32.63 -6.17 -2.82
CA ARG A 438 33.81 -5.33 -2.55
C ARG A 438 33.39 -3.88 -2.41
N VAL A 439 33.82 -3.23 -1.31
CA VAL A 439 33.57 -1.80 -1.07
C VAL A 439 34.88 -1.12 -0.64
N SER A 440 35.18 0.03 -1.23
CA SER A 440 36.34 0.85 -0.85
C SER A 440 35.96 1.88 0.21
N SER A 441 36.89 2.20 1.10
CA SER A 441 36.76 3.27 2.08
C SER A 441 36.92 4.65 1.44
N ASN A 442 36.72 5.70 2.24
CA ASN A 442 37.28 7.01 1.94
C ASN A 442 38.82 6.92 1.84
N GLU A 443 39.40 7.76 0.99
CA GLU A 443 40.84 7.99 0.93
C GLU A 443 41.24 8.99 2.02
N ILE A 444 42.30 8.68 2.76
CA ILE A 444 42.93 9.60 3.71
C ILE A 444 44.28 10.05 3.16
N THR A 445 44.66 11.29 3.47
CA THR A 445 45.99 11.82 3.20
C THR A 445 46.75 11.98 4.50
N LEU A 446 47.89 11.32 4.60
CA LEU A 446 48.82 11.42 5.70
C LEU A 446 49.89 12.44 5.32
N THR A 447 50.08 13.45 6.16
CA THR A 447 51.08 14.51 5.95
C THR A 447 52.07 14.49 7.09
N LEU A 448 53.36 14.41 6.76
CA LEU A 448 54.42 14.53 7.74
C LEU A 448 54.59 15.99 8.14
N ALA A 449 54.74 16.27 9.43
CA ALA A 449 55.18 17.58 9.88
C ALA A 449 56.68 17.76 9.61
N GLU A 450 57.08 18.94 9.16
CA GLU A 450 58.50 19.26 8.95
C GLU A 450 59.25 19.24 10.30
N PRO A 451 60.35 18.48 10.42
CA PRO A 451 61.14 18.46 11.65
C PRO A 451 61.76 19.85 11.91
N PHE A 452 61.64 20.37 13.13
CA PHE A 452 62.23 21.65 13.55
C PHE A 452 63.75 21.75 13.27
N ASP A 453 64.49 20.62 13.24
CA ASP A 453 65.93 20.59 12.93
C ASP A 453 66.26 20.85 11.44
N ALA A 454 65.29 20.69 10.53
CA ALA A 454 65.47 20.97 9.10
C ALA A 454 65.53 22.49 8.84
N MET A 455 64.73 23.29 9.57
CA MET A 455 64.74 24.75 9.47
C MET A 455 66.09 25.36 9.88
N ALA A 456 66.79 24.75 10.85
CA ALA A 456 68.05 25.27 11.37
C ALA A 456 69.24 25.13 10.38
N LYS A 457 69.14 24.28 9.35
CA LYS A 457 70.21 24.07 8.37
C LYS A 457 70.20 25.06 7.21
N ASP A 458 69.07 25.70 6.91
CA ASP A 458 68.97 26.68 5.82
C ASP A 458 69.30 28.12 6.28
N GLU A 459 69.17 28.47 7.56
CA GLU A 459 69.47 29.83 8.06
C GLU A 459 70.97 30.11 8.35
N LEU A 460 71.87 29.14 8.19
CA LEU A 460 73.30 29.29 8.51
C LEU A 460 74.24 29.46 7.30
N ARG A 461 73.72 29.85 6.13
CA ARG A 461 74.56 30.36 5.02
C ARG A 461 74.67 31.88 5.08
N TRP A 462 75.54 32.38 5.96
CA TRP A 462 76.14 33.71 5.80
C TRP A 462 77.31 33.60 4.82
N GLU A 463 77.17 34.19 3.62
CA GLU A 463 78.31 34.43 2.74
C GLU A 463 79.04 35.72 3.18
N PRO A 464 80.39 35.74 3.20
CA PRO A 464 81.20 36.83 3.72
C PRO A 464 81.26 38.10 2.84
#